data_AF-R5V9D1-F1
#
_entry.id   AF-R5V9D1-F1
#
_cell.length_a   1.000
_cell.length_b   1.000
_cell.length_c   1.000
_cell.angle_alpha   90.00
_cell.angle_beta   90.00
_cell.angle_gamma   90.00
#
_symmetry.space_group_name_H-M   'P 1'
#
loop_
_entity.id
_entity.type
_entity.pdbx_description
1 polymer ?
#
loop_
_entity_poly.entity_id
_entity_poly.type
_entity_poly.pdbx_seq_one_letter_code
_entity_poly.pdbx_strand_id
1 'polypeptide(L)'
;MGKADVIATGGYAGNVLLKSIEGTASLMSKLMKKAFKKNPLTMLGYLFASSGINAMKKHIDPTKGGGAMLIGINKVCVKAHGNSDARAFQTGIEFAVSMIQKGICQTLKEKYE
;
A
#
# COMPACT_ATOMS: atom_id res chain seq x y z
N MET A 1 -14.42 -1.93 -4.30
CA MET A 1 -15.39 -1.27 -3.40
C MET A 1 -15.07 -1.68 -1.98
N GLY A 2 -14.69 -0.73 -1.13
CA GLY A 2 -14.62 -0.93 0.32
C GLY A 2 -15.98 -0.65 0.95
N LYS A 3 -16.30 -1.28 2.09
CA LYS A 3 -17.54 -1.01 2.84
C LYS A 3 -17.50 0.33 3.61
N ALA A 4 -16.34 0.98 3.66
CA ALA A 4 -16.11 2.24 4.33
C ALA A 4 -14.98 3.00 3.64
N ASP A 5 -15.02 4.33 3.70
CA ASP A 5 -13.94 5.21 3.22
C ASP A 5 -12.82 5.36 4.27
N VAL A 6 -13.16 5.26 5.56
CA VAL A 6 -12.22 5.35 6.68
C VAL A 6 -12.51 4.24 7.69
N ILE A 7 -11.46 3.53 8.10
CA ILE A 7 -11.50 2.51 9.16
C ILE A 7 -10.61 3.00 10.31
N ALA A 8 -11.21 3.23 11.48
CA ALA A 8 -10.48 3.58 12.70
C ALA A 8 -10.29 2.34 13.58
N THR A 9 -9.12 2.21 14.18
CA THR A 9 -8.78 1.09 15.07
C THR A 9 -7.64 1.47 16.01
N GLY A 10 -7.49 0.74 17.12
CA GLY A 10 -6.32 0.88 17.97
C GLY A 10 -5.04 0.47 17.23
N GLY A 11 -3.92 1.12 17.56
CA GLY A 11 -2.64 0.90 16.84
C GLY A 11 -2.19 -0.56 16.82
N TYR A 12 -2.42 -1.31 17.90
CA TYR A 12 -2.11 -2.74 17.97
C TYR A 12 -2.96 -3.57 16.99
N ALA A 13 -4.29 -3.48 17.07
CA ALA A 13 -5.19 -4.23 16.20
C ALA A 13 -5.02 -3.85 14.72
N GLY A 14 -4.84 -2.56 14.43
CA GLY A 14 -4.54 -2.07 13.09
C GLY A 14 -3.22 -2.61 12.53
N ASN A 15 -2.17 -2.66 13.35
CA ASN A 15 -0.89 -3.23 12.92
C ASN A 15 -1.00 -4.74 12.66
N VAL A 16 -1.69 -5.49 13.53
CA VAL A 16 -1.96 -6.92 13.31
C VAL A 16 -2.72 -7.13 12.00
N LEU A 17 -3.77 -6.33 11.75
CA LEU A 17 -4.56 -6.41 10.52
C LEU A 17 -3.71 -6.12 9.28
N LEU A 18 -2.99 -5.00 9.25
CA LEU A 18 -2.15 -4.60 8.11
C LEU A 18 -1.08 -5.66 7.80
N LYS A 19 -0.39 -6.16 8.82
CA LYS A 19 0.63 -7.20 8.66
C LYS A 19 0.06 -8.55 8.23
N SER A 20 -1.16 -8.88 8.68
CA SER A 20 -1.87 -10.08 8.23
C SER A 20 -2.23 -9.99 6.75
N ILE A 21 -2.67 -8.82 6.27
CA ILE A 21 -2.98 -8.58 4.85
C ILE A 21 -1.71 -8.66 4.00
N GLU A 22 -0.62 -7.98 4.41
CA GLU A 22 0.68 -8.03 3.73
C GLU A 22 1.22 -9.47 3.65
N GLY A 23 1.15 -10.22 4.76
CA GLY A 23 1.58 -11.61 4.85
C GLY A 23 0.76 -12.54 3.94
N THR A 24 -0.56 -12.37 3.93
CA THR A 24 -1.48 -13.15 3.08
C THR A 24 -1.21 -12.90 1.61
N ALA A 25 -1.06 -11.64 1.19
CA ALA A 25 -0.72 -11.27 -0.17
C ALA A 25 0.61 -11.87 -0.63
N SER A 26 1.63 -11.86 0.24
CA SER A 26 2.93 -12.47 -0.01
C SER A 26 2.83 -13.99 -0.16
N LEU A 27 2.07 -14.66 0.71
CA LEU A 27 1.81 -16.10 0.64
C LEU A 27 1.11 -16.48 -0.66
N MET A 28 0.03 -15.79 -1.02
CA MET A 28 -0.69 -16.04 -2.29
C MET A 28 0.23 -15.87 -3.50
N SER A 29 1.05 -14.81 -3.51
CA SER A 29 2.02 -14.58 -4.58
C SER A 29 3.05 -15.72 -4.70
N LYS A 30 3.52 -16.27 -3.58
CA LYS A 30 4.43 -17.42 -3.56
C LYS A 30 3.75 -18.70 -4.06
N LEU A 31 2.53 -18.97 -3.61
CA LEU A 31 1.76 -20.14 -4.03
C LEU A 31 1.44 -20.11 -5.52
N MET A 32 1.02 -18.96 -6.05
CA MET A 32 0.80 -18.79 -7.50
C MET A 32 2.08 -19.04 -8.31
N LYS A 33 3.21 -18.45 -7.89
CA LYS A 33 4.51 -18.71 -8.56
C LYS A 33 4.86 -20.20 -8.54
N LYS A 34 4.64 -20.89 -7.43
CA LYS A 34 4.90 -22.33 -7.30
C LYS A 34 3.99 -23.15 -8.22
N ALA A 35 2.71 -22.80 -8.32
CA ALA A 35 1.75 -23.49 -9.17
C ALA A 35 2.10 -23.37 -10.67
N PHE A 36 2.43 -22.17 -11.15
CA PHE A 36 2.76 -21.96 -12.56
C PHE A 36 4.14 -22.51 -12.97
N LYS A 37 5.08 -22.65 -12.02
CA LYS A 37 6.39 -23.27 -12.25
C LYS A 37 6.39 -24.80 -12.14
N LYS A 38 5.24 -25.44 -11.91
CA LYS A 38 5.17 -26.89 -11.68
C LYS A 38 5.67 -27.71 -12.87
N ASN A 39 5.30 -27.34 -14.09
CA ASN A 39 5.74 -28.02 -15.32
C ASN A 39 5.67 -27.08 -16.55
N PRO A 40 6.19 -27.49 -17.72
CA PRO A 40 6.18 -26.64 -18.93
C PRO A 40 4.78 -26.23 -19.38
N LEU A 41 3.76 -27.09 -19.20
CA LEU A 41 2.38 -26.79 -19.55
C LEU A 41 1.80 -25.67 -18.69
N THR A 42 2.01 -25.71 -17.37
CA THR A 42 1.58 -24.63 -16.47
C THR A 42 2.33 -23.34 -16.74
N MET A 43 3.60 -23.42 -17.14
CA MET A 43 4.39 -22.24 -17.51
C MET A 43 3.83 -21.58 -18.79
N LEU A 44 3.40 -22.38 -19.76
CA LEU A 44 2.73 -21.88 -20.96
C LEU A 44 1.38 -21.22 -20.61
N GLY A 45 0.61 -21.84 -19.71
CA GLY A 45 -0.64 -21.26 -19.18
C GLY A 45 -0.44 -19.92 -18.49
N TYR A 46 0.69 -19.74 -17.76
CA TYR A 46 1.05 -18.44 -17.21
C TYR A 46 1.28 -17.39 -18.29
N LEU A 47 1.86 -17.75 -19.44
CA LEU A 47 2.13 -16.80 -20.51
C LEU A 47 0.85 -16.12 -20.98
N PHE A 48 -0.21 -16.90 -21.21
CA PHE A 48 -1.54 -16.41 -21.59
C PHE A 48 -2.23 -15.63 -20.47
N ALA A 49 -2.06 -16.04 -19.21
CA ALA A 49 -2.66 -15.37 -18.05
C ALA A 49 -1.83 -14.20 -17.48
N SER A 50 -0.61 -13.99 -17.99
CA SER A 50 0.40 -13.13 -17.37
C SER A 50 -0.03 -11.68 -17.27
N SER A 51 -0.77 -11.18 -18.26
CA SER A 51 -1.32 -9.82 -18.30
C SER A 51 -2.27 -9.58 -17.12
N GLY A 52 -3.24 -10.46 -16.91
CA GLY A 52 -4.21 -10.39 -15.81
C GLY A 52 -3.55 -10.58 -14.45
N ILE A 53 -2.61 -11.52 -14.32
CA ILE A 53 -1.87 -11.75 -13.07
C ILE A 53 -1.02 -10.54 -12.69
N ASN A 54 -0.36 -9.92 -13.66
CA ASN A 54 0.46 -8.73 -13.41
C ASN A 54 -0.42 -7.50 -13.11
N ALA A 55 -1.59 -7.38 -13.73
CA ALA A 55 -2.57 -6.35 -13.36
C ALA A 55 -3.05 -6.55 -11.91
N MET A 56 -3.39 -7.77 -11.51
CA MET A 56 -3.78 -8.08 -10.13
C MET A 56 -2.67 -7.75 -9.12
N LYS A 57 -1.41 -8.15 -9.40
CA LYS A 57 -0.27 -7.80 -8.53
C LYS A 57 -0.13 -6.29 -8.35
N LYS A 58 -0.36 -5.51 -9.41
CA LYS A 58 -0.31 -4.04 -9.36
C LYS A 58 -1.37 -3.42 -8.43
N HIS A 59 -2.47 -4.11 -8.14
CA HIS A 59 -3.51 -3.66 -7.19
C HIS A 59 -3.20 -4.06 -5.74
N ILE A 60 -2.40 -5.11 -5.56
CA ILE A 60 -2.02 -5.64 -4.24
C ILE A 60 -0.69 -5.05 -3.76
N ASP A 61 0.04 -4.36 -4.64
CA ASP A 61 1.36 -3.80 -4.37
C ASP A 61 1.29 -2.61 -3.39
N PRO A 62 1.75 -2.77 -2.14
CA PRO A 62 1.72 -1.70 -1.14
C PRO A 62 2.76 -0.61 -1.41
N THR A 63 3.75 -0.85 -2.29
CA THR A 63 4.86 0.08 -2.54
C THR A 63 4.46 1.31 -3.36
N LYS A 64 3.28 1.28 -3.96
CA LYS A 64 2.76 2.40 -4.77
C LYS A 64 2.20 3.54 -3.94
N GLY A 65 1.81 3.30 -2.70
CA GLY A 65 1.47 4.38 -1.78
C GLY A 65 2.77 5.01 -1.31
N GLY A 66 3.01 6.29 -1.62
CA GLY A 66 4.22 7.06 -1.26
C GLY A 66 4.51 7.20 0.24
N GLY A 67 3.98 6.33 1.09
CA GLY A 67 4.11 6.35 2.54
C GLY A 67 2.78 6.61 3.25
N ALA A 68 2.86 6.62 4.58
CA ALA A 68 1.73 6.93 5.45
C ALA A 68 1.93 8.29 6.14
N MET A 69 0.91 9.14 6.14
CA MET A 69 0.94 10.39 6.91
C MET A 69 0.84 10.09 8.41
N LEU A 70 1.71 10.72 9.21
CA LEU A 70 1.57 10.75 10.66
C LEU A 70 0.62 11.90 11.04
N ILE A 71 -0.54 11.56 11.59
CA ILE A 71 -1.57 12.51 12.02
C ILE A 71 -1.44 12.75 13.52
N GLY A 72 -1.79 13.96 13.98
CA GLY A 72 -1.69 14.36 15.39
C GLY A 72 -0.42 15.13 15.76
N ILE A 73 0.32 15.61 14.75
CA ILE A 73 1.48 16.47 14.91
C ILE A 73 1.30 17.79 14.15
N ASN A 74 2.10 18.81 14.51
CA ASN A 74 1.93 20.19 14.03
C ASN A 74 2.28 20.41 12.54
N LYS A 75 2.94 19.46 11.90
CA LYS A 75 3.44 19.57 10.52
C LYS A 75 3.24 18.26 9.77
N VAL A 76 3.18 18.33 8.45
CA VAL A 76 3.07 17.13 7.60
C VAL A 76 4.33 16.29 7.76
N CYS A 77 4.17 15.05 8.21
CA CYS A 77 5.22 14.04 8.24
C CYS A 77 4.71 12.79 7.51
N VAL A 78 5.48 12.31 6.54
CA VAL A 78 5.17 11.11 5.75
C VAL A 78 6.24 10.07 6.02
N LYS A 79 5.83 8.90 6.51
CA LYS A 79 6.71 7.76 6.71
C LYS A 79 6.77 6.93 5.43
N ALA A 80 7.95 6.88 4.80
CA ALA A 80 8.23 5.96 3.70
C ALA A 80 8.33 4.49 4.18
N HIS A 81 8.11 3.55 3.27
CA HIS A 81 8.28 2.12 3.57
C HIS A 81 9.78 1.76 3.59
N GLY A 82 10.17 0.78 4.42
CA GLY A 82 11.59 0.41 4.56
C GLY A 82 12.25 -0.15 3.29
N ASN A 83 11.44 -0.62 2.34
CA ASN A 83 11.87 -1.13 1.04
C ASN A 83 11.46 -0.18 -0.11
N SER A 84 11.37 1.13 0.15
CA SER A 84 11.01 2.13 -0.85
C SER A 84 12.16 2.38 -1.84
N ASP A 85 11.84 2.42 -3.13
CA ASP A 85 12.76 2.81 -4.20
C ASP A 85 12.64 4.31 -4.52
N ALA A 86 13.44 4.81 -5.47
CA ALA A 86 13.43 6.22 -5.88
C ALA A 86 12.03 6.71 -6.30
N ARG A 87 11.23 5.85 -6.94
CA ARG A 87 9.87 6.18 -7.38
C ARG A 87 8.90 6.26 -6.20
N ALA A 88 9.03 5.38 -5.22
CA ALA A 88 8.26 5.43 -3.98
C ALA A 88 8.56 6.72 -3.20
N PHE A 89 9.82 7.14 -3.14
CA PHE A 89 10.21 8.41 -2.53
C PHE A 89 9.65 9.62 -3.28
N GLN A 90 9.73 9.65 -4.62
CA GLN A 90 9.12 10.71 -5.42
C GLN A 90 7.62 10.83 -5.11
N THR A 91 6.89 9.71 -5.17
CA THR A 91 5.45 9.67 -4.84
C THR A 91 5.17 10.18 -3.43
N GLY A 92 6.05 9.86 -2.48
CA GLY A 92 5.92 10.30 -1.09
C GLY A 92 6.14 11.80 -0.90
N ILE A 93 7.08 12.39 -1.63
CA ILE A 93 7.30 13.83 -1.66
C ILE A 93 6.10 14.54 -2.29
N GLU A 94 5.61 14.06 -3.44
CA GLU A 94 4.42 14.58 -4.10
C GLU A 94 3.18 14.52 -3.17
N PHE A 95 3.03 13.41 -2.44
CA PHE A 95 1.98 13.26 -1.44
C PHE A 95 2.12 14.28 -0.29
N ALA A 96 3.33 14.45 0.25
CA ALA A 96 3.59 15.44 1.30
C ALA A 96 3.30 16.87 0.83
N VAL A 97 3.75 17.25 -0.38
CA VAL A 97 3.47 18.55 -0.99
C VAL A 97 1.96 18.76 -1.15
N SER A 98 1.23 17.76 -1.63
CA SER A 98 -0.23 17.84 -1.75
C SER A 98 -0.93 18.04 -0.40
N MET A 99 -0.48 17.37 0.67
CA MET A 99 -1.04 17.56 2.01
C MET A 99 -0.76 18.97 2.57
N ILE A 100 0.42 19.53 2.28
CA ILE A 100 0.78 20.90 2.66
C ILE A 100 -0.09 21.91 1.90
N GLN A 101 -0.23 21.77 0.58
CA GLN A 101 -1.05 22.65 -0.25
C GLN A 101 -2.52 22.63 0.15
N LYS A 102 -3.02 21.47 0.60
CA LYS A 102 -4.38 21.32 1.12
C LYS A 102 -4.57 21.82 2.55
N GLY A 103 -3.49 22.23 3.24
CA GLY A 103 -3.57 22.78 4.59
C GLY A 103 -4.07 21.79 5.64
N ILE A 104 -3.89 20.46 5.45
CA ILE A 104 -4.51 19.42 6.31
C ILE A 104 -4.23 19.65 7.80
N CYS A 105 -2.98 19.95 8.17
CA CYS A 105 -2.62 20.20 9.56
C CYS A 105 -3.34 21.43 10.14
N GLN A 106 -3.53 22.48 9.33
CA GLN A 106 -4.23 23.69 9.75
C GLN A 106 -5.72 23.41 9.93
N THR A 107 -6.35 22.72 8.98
CA THR A 107 -7.76 22.31 9.06
C THR A 107 -8.04 21.41 10.27
N LEU A 108 -7.14 20.48 10.57
CA LEU A 108 -7.27 19.64 11.76
C LEU A 108 -7.13 20.47 13.04
N LYS A 109 -6.17 21.40 13.09
CA LYS A 109 -5.97 22.28 14.22
C LYS A 109 -7.21 23.13 14.51
N GLU A 110 -7.74 23.82 13.50
CA GLU A 110 -8.95 24.65 13.61
C GLU A 110 -10.22 23.90 14.01
N LYS A 111 -10.27 22.58 13.74
CA LYS A 111 -11.44 21.76 14.04
C LYS A 111 -11.44 21.19 15.46
N TYR A 112 -10.26 21.03 16.07
CA TYR A 112 -10.09 20.32 17.34
C TYR A 112 -9.44 21.17 18.44
N GLU A 113 -8.99 22.39 18.13
CA GLU A 113 -8.69 23.47 19.09
C GLU A 113 -9.85 24.46 19.16
#